data_AF-A0A2C5WR37-F1
#
_entry.id   AF-A0A2C5WR37-F1
#
_cell.length_a   1.000
_cell.length_b   1.000
_cell.length_c   1.000
_cell.angle_alpha   90.00
_cell.angle_beta   90.00
_cell.angle_gamma   90.00
#
_symmetry.space_group_name_H-M   'P 1'
#
loop_
_entity.id
_entity.type
_entity.pdbx_description
1 polymer ?
#
loop_
_entity_poly.entity_id
_entity_poly.type
_entity_poly.pdbx_seq_one_letter_code
_entity_poly.pdbx_strand_id
1 'polypeptide(L)'
;MGDFNLHHQMWDDTITRNSSKAEQLVEWIERKRLICANDNGLSTHDGGGVLDLTLVAANMWNKVKRYQMAGALECGSDHSPQEISIITSHARGSTYSTRRLKDTDKEAFIKACGTKARALVDTLPENWQNHDRSLESTAKEITQVLQDAFEATTPQKRVTGSGYKWWNESCHDEKRAVTETRRTLRSLQRMMKAGATNLDTELDVARLQHAEAKKGLSRAIVKASKEFYQNLTANMTSQAAVHKAAKWLSRPQKTRSQAIIVDNIHKTRYEP
;
A
#
# COMPACT_ATOMS: atom_id res chain seq x y z
N MET A 1 -17.62 11.17 -5.33
CA MET A 1 -17.79 12.58 -5.70
C MET A 1 -19.06 12.67 -6.49
N GLY A 2 -19.89 13.67 -6.22
CA GLY A 2 -21.11 13.92 -6.97
C GLY A 2 -21.92 15.04 -6.33
N ASP A 3 -22.85 15.57 -7.10
CA ASP A 3 -23.84 16.54 -6.65
C ASP A 3 -24.97 15.83 -5.90
N PHE A 4 -25.23 16.23 -4.67
CA PHE A 4 -26.31 15.67 -3.85
C PHE A 4 -27.51 16.62 -3.73
N ASN A 5 -27.36 17.90 -4.06
CA ASN A 5 -28.40 18.93 -3.85
C ASN A 5 -29.02 18.90 -2.44
N LEU A 6 -28.20 18.66 -1.42
CA LEU A 6 -28.64 18.54 -0.02
C LEU A 6 -27.78 19.41 0.89
N HIS A 7 -28.46 20.10 1.81
CA HIS A 7 -27.83 20.93 2.83
C HIS A 7 -27.82 20.20 4.18
N HIS A 8 -26.66 20.17 4.84
CA HIS A 8 -26.50 19.59 6.17
C HIS A 8 -25.32 20.20 6.93
N GLN A 9 -25.49 20.34 8.24
CA GLN A 9 -24.46 20.79 9.21
C GLN A 9 -23.14 20.01 9.20
N MET A 10 -23.14 18.82 8.62
CA MET A 10 -21.97 17.94 8.59
C MET A 10 -20.93 18.43 7.59
N TRP A 11 -21.38 19.10 6.53
CA TRP A 11 -20.52 19.60 5.45
C TRP A 11 -20.68 21.10 5.18
N ASP A 12 -21.67 21.74 5.81
CA ASP A 12 -21.87 23.19 5.74
C ASP A 12 -22.32 23.72 7.12
N ASP A 13 -21.41 24.39 7.83
CA ASP A 13 -21.60 24.89 9.19
C ASP A 13 -22.54 26.11 9.26
N THR A 14 -22.86 26.71 8.12
CA THR A 14 -23.83 27.81 8.01
C THR A 14 -25.28 27.31 8.09
N ILE A 15 -25.49 26.01 7.91
CA ILE A 15 -26.82 25.40 7.95
C ILE A 15 -27.29 25.26 9.41
N THR A 16 -28.49 25.74 9.71
CA THR A 16 -29.08 25.62 11.06
C THR A 16 -30.15 24.55 11.15
N ARG A 17 -30.63 24.02 10.01
CA ARG A 17 -31.68 23.01 9.94
C ARG A 17 -31.39 22.01 8.84
N ASN A 18 -31.31 20.73 9.21
CA ASN A 18 -31.12 19.63 8.28
C ASN A 18 -32.47 19.16 7.73
N SER A 19 -32.50 18.79 6.45
CA SER A 19 -33.68 18.14 5.87
C SER A 19 -33.71 16.65 6.21
N SER A 20 -34.90 16.03 6.22
CA SER A 20 -35.03 14.59 6.45
C SER A 20 -34.30 13.72 5.41
N LYS A 21 -34.12 14.24 4.19
CA LYS A 21 -33.32 13.56 3.14
C LYS A 21 -31.82 13.65 3.43
N ALA A 22 -31.36 14.79 3.96
CA ALA A 22 -29.97 14.98 4.34
C ALA A 22 -29.60 14.10 5.54
N GLU A 23 -30.49 13.97 6.52
CA GLU A 23 -30.32 13.04 7.66
C GLU A 23 -30.24 11.58 7.19
N GLN A 24 -31.12 11.16 6.27
CA GLN A 24 -31.05 9.81 5.67
C GLN A 24 -29.72 9.56 4.92
N LEU A 25 -29.17 10.59 4.28
CA LEU A 25 -27.88 10.49 3.63
C LEU A 25 -26.76 10.34 4.66
N VAL A 26 -26.79 11.10 5.77
CA VAL A 26 -25.83 10.96 6.88
C VAL A 26 -25.89 9.57 7.49
N GLU A 27 -27.08 9.05 7.80
CA GLU A 27 -27.24 7.67 8.28
C GLU A 27 -26.66 6.64 7.29
N TRP A 28 -26.83 6.88 5.99
CA TRP A 28 -26.25 6.02 4.96
C TRP A 28 -24.72 6.12 4.92
N ILE A 29 -24.15 7.32 5.01
CA ILE A 29 -22.70 7.59 5.09
C ILE A 29 -22.11 6.84 6.29
N GLU A 30 -22.71 6.97 7.47
CA GLU A 30 -22.27 6.29 8.70
C GLU A 30 -22.34 4.78 8.57
N ARG A 31 -23.48 4.24 8.12
CA ARG A 31 -23.69 2.80 7.92
C ARG A 31 -22.71 2.21 6.92
N LYS A 32 -22.32 2.97 5.89
CA LYS A 32 -21.33 2.56 4.88
C LYS A 32 -19.89 2.87 5.30
N ARG A 33 -19.68 3.47 6.47
CA ARG A 33 -18.36 3.88 6.99
C ARG A 33 -17.62 4.75 5.97
N LEU A 34 -18.31 5.77 5.46
CA LEU A 34 -17.74 6.79 4.59
C LEU A 34 -17.38 8.02 5.41
N ILE A 35 -16.41 8.79 4.93
CA ILE A 35 -15.94 10.05 5.49
C ILE A 35 -16.14 11.13 4.42
N CYS A 36 -16.73 12.26 4.80
CA CYS A 36 -16.82 13.42 3.93
C CYS A 36 -15.46 14.13 3.90
N ALA A 37 -14.85 14.24 2.73
CA ALA A 37 -13.55 14.88 2.55
C ALA A 37 -13.65 16.39 2.40
N ASN A 38 -14.85 16.93 2.19
CA ASN A 38 -15.10 18.35 2.02
C ASN A 38 -14.61 19.15 3.21
N ASP A 39 -14.06 20.33 2.94
CA ASP A 39 -13.85 21.34 3.97
C ASP A 39 -15.22 21.91 4.36
N ASN A 40 -15.51 21.89 5.66
CA ASN A 40 -16.82 22.31 6.14
C ASN A 40 -17.06 23.80 5.85
N GLY A 41 -18.20 24.11 5.23
CA GLY A 41 -18.60 25.49 4.89
C GLY A 41 -17.94 26.05 3.62
N LEU A 42 -17.04 25.30 2.96
CA LEU A 42 -16.41 25.76 1.72
C LEU A 42 -17.34 25.50 0.52
N SER A 43 -17.96 26.57 0.02
CA SER A 43 -18.94 26.53 -1.06
C SER A 43 -18.45 25.74 -2.29
N THR A 44 -19.30 24.86 -2.82
CA THR A 44 -19.04 24.13 -4.07
C THR A 44 -19.82 24.67 -5.25
N HIS A 45 -20.61 25.73 -5.02
CA HIS A 45 -21.49 26.34 -5.99
C HIS A 45 -21.48 27.86 -5.83
N ASP A 46 -21.61 28.60 -6.93
CA ASP A 46 -21.56 30.07 -6.97
C ASP A 46 -22.70 30.73 -6.18
N GLY A 47 -23.85 30.06 -6.13
CA GLY A 47 -25.01 30.45 -5.31
C GLY A 47 -24.82 30.25 -3.80
N GLY A 48 -23.66 29.75 -3.38
CA GLY A 48 -23.36 29.42 -1.98
C GLY A 48 -23.73 27.98 -1.61
N GLY A 49 -23.12 27.52 -0.52
CA GLY A 49 -23.39 26.23 0.10
C GLY A 49 -22.57 25.06 -0.46
N VAL A 50 -22.55 23.97 0.31
CA VAL A 50 -21.80 22.76 -0.02
C VAL A 50 -22.77 21.68 -0.52
N LEU A 51 -22.93 21.59 -1.85
CA LEU A 51 -23.89 20.68 -2.51
C LEU A 51 -23.23 19.42 -3.08
N ASP A 52 -21.97 19.54 -3.48
CA ASP A 52 -21.20 18.48 -4.11
C ASP A 52 -20.30 17.78 -3.08
N LEU A 53 -20.55 16.51 -2.78
CA LEU A 53 -19.83 15.78 -1.74
C LEU A 53 -18.79 14.81 -2.29
N THR A 54 -17.62 14.86 -1.66
CA THR A 54 -16.52 13.93 -1.86
C THR A 54 -16.48 12.93 -0.71
N LEU A 55 -17.14 11.79 -0.89
CA LEU A 55 -17.15 10.71 0.10
C LEU A 55 -16.02 9.69 -0.14
N VAL A 56 -15.30 9.35 0.93
CA VAL A 56 -14.18 8.40 0.92
C VAL A 56 -14.47 7.27 1.91
N ALA A 57 -14.21 6.01 1.54
CA ALA A 57 -14.33 4.92 2.50
C ALA A 57 -13.34 5.09 3.66
N ALA A 58 -13.78 4.88 4.91
CA ALA A 58 -12.95 5.13 6.09
C ALA A 58 -11.63 4.34 6.08
N ASN A 59 -11.61 3.15 5.48
CA ASN A 59 -10.40 2.33 5.31
C ASN A 59 -9.41 2.86 4.25
N MET A 60 -9.78 3.91 3.52
CA MET A 60 -8.94 4.61 2.54
C MET A 60 -8.55 6.01 3.00
N TRP A 61 -9.11 6.52 4.10
CA TRP A 61 -8.88 7.88 4.56
C TRP A 61 -7.40 8.19 4.83
N ASN A 62 -6.67 7.23 5.41
CA ASN A 62 -5.22 7.33 5.63
C ASN A 62 -4.38 7.40 4.34
N LYS A 63 -4.99 7.22 3.17
CA LYS A 63 -4.35 7.39 1.85
C LYS A 63 -4.75 8.67 1.15
N VAL A 64 -5.70 9.43 1.70
CA VAL A 64 -6.03 10.76 1.21
C VAL A 64 -4.89 11.68 1.62
N LYS A 65 -4.15 12.20 0.64
CA LYS A 65 -3.07 13.16 0.87
C LYS A 65 -3.62 14.58 1.02
N ARG A 66 -4.65 14.89 0.23
CA ARG A 66 -5.24 16.23 0.13
C ARG A 66 -6.62 16.15 -0.51
N TYR A 67 -7.50 17.00 -0.03
CA TYR A 67 -8.71 17.47 -0.70
C TYR A 67 -8.59 19.00 -0.86
N GLN A 68 -9.06 19.55 -1.97
CA GLN A 68 -9.13 21.00 -2.20
C GLN A 68 -10.10 21.34 -3.33
N MET A 69 -10.56 22.59 -3.37
CA MET A 69 -11.19 23.15 -4.57
C MET A 69 -10.14 23.34 -5.66
N ALA A 70 -10.49 22.98 -6.89
CA ALA A 70 -9.60 22.98 -8.03
C ALA A 70 -9.83 24.22 -8.91
N GLY A 71 -9.68 25.40 -8.33
CA GLY A 71 -9.93 26.69 -8.99
C GLY A 71 -9.15 26.91 -10.30
N ALA A 72 -8.06 26.17 -10.52
CA ALA A 72 -7.29 26.20 -11.77
C ALA A 72 -7.99 25.44 -12.94
N LEU A 73 -9.02 24.66 -12.65
CA LEU A 73 -9.83 23.89 -13.62
C LEU A 73 -11.20 24.52 -13.86
N GLU A 74 -11.46 25.72 -13.32
CA GLU A 74 -12.71 26.44 -13.51
C GLU A 74 -13.02 26.63 -14.99
N CYS A 75 -14.23 26.26 -15.39
CA CYS A 75 -14.68 26.28 -16.78
C CYS A 75 -15.91 27.17 -17.01
N GLY A 76 -16.21 28.06 -16.07
CA GLY A 76 -17.39 28.93 -16.12
C GLY A 76 -18.71 28.23 -15.79
N SER A 77 -18.63 27.07 -15.16
CA SER A 77 -19.75 26.38 -14.51
C SER A 77 -20.08 27.09 -13.19
N ASP A 78 -21.35 27.07 -12.79
CA ASP A 78 -21.80 27.51 -11.47
C ASP A 78 -21.39 26.55 -10.34
N HIS A 79 -21.07 25.29 -10.67
CA HIS A 79 -20.36 24.36 -9.80
C HIS A 79 -18.84 24.50 -9.87
N SER A 80 -18.19 24.55 -8.70
CA SER A 80 -16.75 24.65 -8.55
C SER A 80 -16.06 23.26 -8.58
N PRO A 81 -15.04 23.05 -9.42
CA PRO A 81 -14.30 21.80 -9.51
C PRO A 81 -13.64 21.38 -8.19
N GLN A 82 -13.61 20.09 -7.91
CA GLN A 82 -12.99 19.50 -6.72
C GLN A 82 -11.83 18.57 -7.09
N GLU A 83 -10.74 18.62 -6.32
CA GLU A 83 -9.59 17.73 -6.47
C GLU A 83 -9.38 16.92 -5.19
N ILE A 84 -9.27 15.59 -5.33
CA ILE A 84 -8.76 14.72 -4.28
C ILE A 84 -7.51 13.99 -4.75
N SER A 85 -6.47 14.04 -3.93
CA SER A 85 -5.23 13.32 -4.13
C SER A 85 -5.21 12.06 -3.25
N ILE A 86 -5.32 10.89 -3.86
CA ILE A 86 -5.27 9.60 -3.17
C ILE A 86 -3.96 8.88 -3.51
N ILE A 87 -3.28 8.38 -2.49
CA ILE A 87 -2.12 7.50 -2.65
C ILE A 87 -2.61 6.14 -3.13
N THR A 88 -2.60 5.95 -4.45
CA THR A 88 -3.00 4.70 -5.13
C THR A 88 -1.87 3.67 -5.17
N SER A 89 -0.65 4.14 -4.96
CA SER A 89 0.53 3.30 -5.01
C SER A 89 0.54 2.34 -3.82
N HIS A 90 0.75 1.05 -4.13
CA HIS A 90 1.63 0.26 -3.29
C HIS A 90 3.05 0.79 -3.47
N ALA A 91 3.26 2.11 -3.29
CA ALA A 91 4.54 2.59 -2.89
C ALA A 91 4.78 1.73 -1.66
N ARG A 92 5.75 0.83 -1.77
CA ARG A 92 6.44 0.33 -0.61
C ARG A 92 6.84 1.64 0.07
N GLY A 93 5.99 2.18 0.94
CA GLY A 93 6.36 3.32 1.77
C GLY A 93 7.70 2.91 2.28
N SER A 94 8.74 3.71 1.92
CA SER A 94 10.17 3.37 2.03
C SER A 94 10.25 2.29 3.06
N THR A 95 10.42 1.02 2.63
CA THR A 95 10.21 -0.11 3.55
C THR A 95 11.02 0.28 4.75
N TYR A 96 10.37 0.68 5.86
CA TYR A 96 11.11 1.18 6.99
C TYR A 96 12.00 -0.01 7.26
N SER A 97 13.30 0.16 7.00
CA SER A 97 14.21 -0.97 7.01
C SER A 97 14.02 -1.48 8.41
N THR A 98 13.37 -2.63 8.59
CA THR A 98 12.77 -2.91 9.90
C THR A 98 13.97 -3.09 10.80
N ARG A 99 14.35 -2.09 11.60
CA ARG A 99 15.64 -2.13 12.28
C ARG A 99 15.51 -3.15 13.41
N ARG A 100 16.56 -3.93 13.64
CA ARG A 100 16.51 -4.93 14.71
C ARG A 100 16.81 -4.23 16.03
N LEU A 101 15.77 -3.69 16.67
CA LEU A 101 15.88 -2.97 17.94
C LEU A 101 16.68 -3.75 19.00
N LYS A 102 16.50 -5.08 19.05
CA LYS A 102 17.24 -5.96 19.97
C LYS A 102 18.74 -6.05 19.70
N ASP A 103 19.17 -5.74 18.48
CA ASP A 103 20.57 -5.80 18.04
C ASP A 103 21.20 -4.39 18.03
N THR A 104 20.55 -3.39 18.67
CA THR A 104 21.10 -2.03 18.84
C THR A 104 22.31 -2.06 19.76
N ASP A 105 23.43 -1.48 19.32
CA ASP A 105 24.55 -1.21 20.21
C ASP A 105 24.22 -0.02 21.12
N LYS A 106 23.86 -0.32 22.37
CA LYS A 106 23.41 0.67 23.36
C LYS A 106 24.52 1.64 23.75
N GLU A 107 25.75 1.18 23.90
CA GLU A 107 26.88 2.02 24.30
C GLU A 107 27.25 2.98 23.17
N ALA A 108 27.32 2.48 21.94
CA ALA A 108 27.53 3.31 20.76
C ALA A 108 26.38 4.32 20.57
N PHE A 109 25.13 3.92 20.84
CA PHE A 109 23.97 4.82 20.72
C PHE A 109 24.05 5.97 21.72
N ILE A 110 24.32 5.68 23.00
CA ILE A 110 24.48 6.70 24.04
C ILE A 110 25.63 7.65 23.69
N LYS A 111 26.76 7.11 23.22
CA LYS A 111 27.90 7.92 22.78
C LYS A 111 27.55 8.84 21.60
N ALA A 112 26.82 8.32 20.62
CA ALA A 112 26.38 9.08 19.45
C ALA A 112 25.40 10.20 19.83
N CYS A 113 24.40 9.90 20.67
CA CYS A 113 23.47 10.88 21.22
C CYS A 113 24.20 11.95 22.03
N GLY A 114 25.10 11.57 22.94
CA GLY A 114 25.83 12.51 23.78
C GLY A 114 26.77 13.43 23.01
N THR A 115 27.36 12.96 21.91
CA THR A 115 28.22 13.79 21.04
C THR A 115 27.39 14.82 20.29
N LYS A 116 26.26 14.39 19.71
CA LYS A 116 25.37 15.29 18.96
C LYS A 116 24.59 16.25 19.85
N ALA A 117 24.19 15.83 21.05
CA ALA A 117 23.53 16.67 22.04
C ALA A 117 24.46 17.79 22.54
N ARG A 118 25.75 17.50 22.76
CA ARG A 118 26.74 18.53 23.10
C ARG A 118 26.88 19.57 21.99
N ALA A 119 27.03 19.13 20.74
CA ALA A 119 27.07 20.03 19.59
C ALA A 119 25.79 20.89 19.49
N LEU A 120 24.61 20.34 19.81
CA LEU A 120 23.37 21.10 19.82
C LEU A 120 23.38 22.18 20.92
N VAL A 121 23.81 21.83 22.14
CA VAL A 121 23.94 22.77 23.26
C VAL A 121 24.92 23.90 22.95
N ASP A 122 26.05 23.59 22.32
CA ASP A 122 27.05 24.60 21.93
C ASP A 122 26.51 25.61 20.90
N THR A 123 25.45 25.26 20.16
CA THR A 123 24.78 26.15 19.19
C THR A 123 23.57 26.89 19.77
N LEU A 124 23.25 26.66 21.04
CA LEU A 124 22.20 27.42 21.72
C LEU A 124 22.78 28.74 22.23
N PRO A 125 22.15 29.88 21.94
CA PRO A 125 22.59 31.17 22.47
C PRO A 125 22.44 31.20 24.00
N GLU A 126 23.36 31.87 24.70
CA GLU A 126 23.38 32.00 26.17
C GLU A 126 22.05 32.54 26.75
N ASN A 127 21.29 33.29 25.94
CA ASN A 127 20.02 33.91 26.30
C ASN A 127 18.83 33.28 25.55
N TRP A 128 18.67 31.96 25.65
CA TRP A 128 17.63 31.18 24.96
C TRP A 128 16.18 31.67 25.19
N GLN A 129 15.94 32.41 26.29
CA GLN A 129 14.64 32.98 26.65
C GLN A 129 14.24 34.20 25.78
N ASN A 130 15.21 34.85 25.12
CA ASN A 130 15.01 36.07 24.34
C ASN A 130 15.21 35.88 22.83
N HIS A 131 15.25 34.63 22.34
CA HIS A 131 15.55 34.34 20.94
C HIS A 131 14.31 33.82 20.19
N ASP A 132 14.11 34.31 18.97
CA ASP A 132 13.08 33.88 18.00
C ASP A 132 13.21 32.41 17.52
N ARG A 133 14.04 31.59 18.19
CA ARG A 133 14.13 30.16 17.85
C ARG A 133 12.87 29.47 18.37
N SER A 134 11.96 29.17 17.46
CA SER A 134 10.77 28.39 17.75
C SER A 134 11.14 27.08 18.46
N LEU A 135 10.45 26.78 19.57
CA LEU A 135 10.52 25.49 20.28
C LEU A 135 10.37 24.30 19.32
N GLU A 136 9.60 24.47 18.25
CA GLU A 136 9.40 23.49 17.19
C GLU A 136 10.69 23.17 16.42
N SER A 137 11.55 24.16 16.15
CA SER A 137 12.84 23.92 15.47
C SER A 137 13.76 23.09 16.35
N THR A 138 13.84 23.45 17.63
CA THR A 138 14.65 22.73 18.62
C THR A 138 14.14 21.30 18.80
N ALA A 139 12.81 21.10 18.88
CA ALA A 139 12.21 19.78 18.96
C ALA A 139 12.52 18.91 17.73
N LYS A 140 12.50 19.50 16.53
CA LYS A 140 12.89 18.83 15.28
C LYS A 140 14.35 18.43 15.29
N GLU A 141 15.25 19.32 15.70
CA GLU A 141 16.69 19.05 15.78
C GLU A 141 17.00 17.91 16.76
N ILE A 142 16.39 17.92 17.96
CA ILE A 142 16.52 16.82 18.92
C ILE A 142 16.01 15.50 18.33
N THR A 143 14.84 15.53 17.69
CA THR A 143 14.26 14.34 17.06
C THR A 143 15.17 13.79 15.97
N GLN A 144 15.75 14.66 15.15
CA GLN A 144 16.68 14.28 14.09
C GLN A 144 17.97 13.67 14.66
N VAL A 145 18.52 14.25 15.73
CA VAL A 145 19.71 13.72 16.41
C VAL A 145 19.47 12.29 16.91
N LEU A 146 18.32 12.05 17.55
CA LEU A 146 17.95 10.73 18.04
C LEU A 146 17.74 9.73 16.89
N GLN A 147 17.08 10.16 15.82
CA GLN A 147 16.87 9.32 14.63
C GLN A 147 18.21 8.93 14.00
N ASP A 148 19.10 9.88 13.74
CA ASP A 148 20.40 9.59 13.14
C ASP A 148 21.25 8.66 13.99
N ALA A 149 21.28 8.89 15.31
CA ALA A 149 22.02 8.03 16.24
C ALA A 149 21.44 6.62 16.21
N PHE A 150 20.11 6.49 16.22
CA PHE A 150 19.42 5.22 16.15
C PHE A 150 19.70 4.50 14.84
N GLU A 151 19.77 5.24 13.74
CA GLU A 151 20.07 4.70 12.43
C GLU A 151 21.53 4.23 12.27
N ALA A 152 22.47 4.93 12.90
CA ALA A 152 23.88 4.54 12.89
C ALA A 152 24.15 3.27 13.71
N THR A 153 23.41 3.06 14.79
CA THR A 153 23.72 2.01 15.78
C THR A 153 22.77 0.84 15.78
N THR A 154 21.65 0.92 15.05
CA THR A 154 20.69 -0.18 14.94
C THR A 154 20.76 -0.83 13.56
N PRO A 155 21.25 -2.08 13.45
CA PRO A 155 21.35 -2.79 12.19
C PRO A 155 19.97 -2.93 11.51
N GLN A 156 19.94 -2.77 10.19
CA GLN A 156 18.76 -3.08 9.40
C GLN A 156 18.46 -4.58 9.46
N LYS A 157 17.18 -4.98 9.63
CA LYS A 157 16.79 -6.38 9.42
C LYS A 157 17.10 -6.74 7.99
N ARG A 158 18.03 -7.67 7.81
CA ARG A 158 18.21 -8.37 6.54
C ARG A 158 16.85 -8.94 6.14
N VAL A 159 16.24 -8.35 5.13
CA VAL A 159 15.09 -8.93 4.44
C VAL A 159 15.64 -10.11 3.65
N THR A 160 15.90 -11.21 4.33
CA THR A 160 16.05 -12.48 3.63
C THR A 160 14.66 -12.76 3.09
N GLY A 161 14.45 -12.55 1.78
CA GLY A 161 13.17 -12.84 1.14
C GLY A 161 12.70 -14.22 1.61
N SER A 162 11.68 -14.24 2.46
CA SER A 162 11.03 -15.49 2.85
C SER A 162 10.07 -15.84 1.73
N GLY A 163 10.67 -16.26 0.63
CA GLY A 163 10.06 -16.89 -0.53
C GLY A 163 10.93 -18.06 -0.93
N TYR A 164 10.39 -18.92 -1.77
CA TYR A 164 11.13 -20.02 -2.38
C TYR A 164 12.46 -19.51 -2.96
N LYS A 165 13.57 -20.24 -2.74
CA LYS A 165 14.91 -19.78 -3.16
C LYS A 165 15.07 -19.65 -4.67
N TRP A 166 14.25 -20.36 -5.42
CA TRP A 166 14.15 -20.30 -6.87
C TRP A 166 13.24 -19.17 -7.38
N TRP A 167 12.57 -18.42 -6.50
CA TRP A 167 11.69 -17.32 -6.91
C TRP A 167 12.51 -16.12 -7.39
N ASN A 168 12.44 -15.83 -8.69
CA ASN A 168 13.23 -14.78 -9.34
C ASN A 168 12.33 -13.64 -9.86
N GLU A 169 12.93 -12.65 -10.53
CA GLU A 169 12.24 -11.47 -11.08
C GLU A 169 11.16 -11.84 -12.11
N SER A 170 11.44 -12.81 -12.99
CA SER A 170 10.43 -13.33 -13.94
C SER A 170 9.19 -13.89 -13.23
N CYS A 171 9.35 -14.61 -12.12
CA CYS A 171 8.21 -15.05 -11.30
C CYS A 171 7.45 -13.87 -10.68
N HIS A 172 8.14 -12.79 -10.29
CA HIS A 172 7.51 -11.58 -9.77
C HIS A 172 6.66 -10.87 -10.82
N ASP A 173 7.18 -10.72 -12.03
CA ASP A 173 6.49 -10.01 -13.11
C ASP A 173 5.26 -10.77 -13.58
N GLU A 174 5.36 -12.08 -13.76
CA GLU A 174 4.20 -12.92 -14.08
C GLU A 174 3.17 -12.93 -12.95
N LYS A 175 3.61 -12.90 -11.68
CA LYS A 175 2.69 -12.80 -10.54
C LYS A 175 1.95 -11.46 -10.52
N ARG A 176 2.61 -10.39 -10.98
CA ARG A 176 2.01 -9.07 -11.15
C ARG A 176 0.95 -9.11 -12.23
N ALA A 177 1.24 -9.66 -13.40
CA ALA A 177 0.29 -9.84 -14.51
C ALA A 177 -0.96 -10.64 -14.07
N VAL A 178 -0.77 -11.74 -13.31
CA VAL A 178 -1.90 -12.50 -12.73
C VAL A 178 -2.74 -11.65 -11.77
N THR A 179 -2.09 -10.78 -11.00
CA THR A 179 -2.78 -9.93 -10.03
C THR A 179 -3.58 -8.83 -10.72
N GLU A 180 -3.01 -8.20 -11.76
CA GLU A 180 -3.64 -7.17 -12.56
C GLU A 180 -4.85 -7.72 -13.33
N THR A 181 -4.67 -8.78 -14.11
CA THR A 181 -5.77 -9.45 -14.84
C THR A 181 -6.90 -9.91 -13.91
N ARG A 182 -6.57 -10.41 -12.71
CA ARG A 182 -7.58 -10.79 -11.70
C ARG A 182 -8.36 -9.58 -11.19
N ARG A 183 -7.71 -8.42 -11.01
CA ARG A 183 -8.37 -7.18 -10.56
C ARG A 183 -9.36 -6.72 -11.62
N THR A 184 -8.95 -6.69 -12.88
CA THR A 184 -9.82 -6.36 -14.03
C THR A 184 -11.01 -7.29 -14.11
N LEU A 185 -10.78 -8.61 -14.08
CA LEU A 185 -11.84 -9.62 -14.12
C LEU A 185 -12.85 -9.44 -12.98
N ARG A 186 -12.37 -9.22 -11.74
CA ARG A 186 -13.24 -8.99 -10.58
C ARG A 186 -14.00 -7.67 -10.67
N SER A 187 -13.44 -6.64 -11.30
CA SER A 187 -14.11 -5.36 -11.51
C SER A 187 -15.30 -5.54 -12.45
N LEU A 188 -15.08 -6.17 -13.61
CA LEU A 188 -16.12 -6.46 -14.60
C LEU A 188 -17.24 -7.34 -14.01
N GLN A 189 -16.87 -8.38 -13.25
CA GLN A 189 -17.85 -9.22 -12.55
C GLN A 189 -18.72 -8.44 -11.55
N ARG A 190 -18.15 -7.44 -10.86
CA ARG A 190 -18.89 -6.58 -9.94
C ARG A 190 -19.84 -5.65 -10.69
N MET A 191 -19.40 -5.06 -11.80
CA MET A 191 -20.22 -4.20 -12.64
C MET A 191 -21.42 -4.98 -13.21
N MET A 192 -21.19 -6.18 -13.74
CA MET A 192 -22.25 -7.06 -14.24
C MET A 192 -23.25 -7.42 -13.12
N LYS A 193 -22.77 -7.73 -11.91
CA LYS A 193 -23.63 -7.99 -10.74
C LYS A 193 -24.43 -6.75 -10.31
N ALA A 194 -23.92 -5.54 -10.57
CA ALA A 194 -24.58 -4.28 -10.28
C ALA A 194 -25.58 -3.85 -11.37
N GLY A 195 -25.80 -4.67 -12.41
CA GLY A 195 -26.78 -4.41 -13.46
C GLY A 195 -26.23 -3.74 -14.71
N ALA A 196 -24.90 -3.62 -14.85
CA ALA A 196 -24.31 -3.16 -16.12
C ALA A 196 -24.54 -4.20 -17.23
N THR A 197 -25.06 -3.73 -18.36
CA THR A 197 -25.30 -4.54 -19.58
C THR A 197 -24.14 -4.38 -20.57
N ASN A 198 -24.07 -5.25 -21.59
CA ASN A 198 -23.08 -5.22 -22.67
C ASN A 198 -21.61 -5.47 -22.26
N LEU A 199 -21.37 -6.14 -21.14
CA LEU A 199 -20.01 -6.47 -20.65
C LEU A 199 -19.54 -7.87 -21.04
N ASP A 200 -20.33 -8.67 -21.75
CA ASP A 200 -20.05 -10.09 -22.00
C ASP A 200 -18.72 -10.29 -22.76
N THR A 201 -18.51 -9.50 -23.83
CA THR A 201 -17.27 -9.54 -24.61
C THR A 201 -16.04 -9.14 -23.78
N GLU A 202 -16.13 -8.06 -23.00
CA GLU A 202 -15.03 -7.60 -22.14
C GLU A 202 -14.71 -8.61 -21.03
N LEU A 203 -15.76 -9.25 -20.48
CA LEU A 203 -15.62 -10.27 -19.46
C LEU A 203 -14.91 -11.51 -20.00
N ASP A 204 -15.23 -11.94 -21.23
CA ASP A 204 -14.58 -13.07 -21.88
C ASP A 204 -13.12 -12.77 -22.23
N VAL A 205 -12.81 -11.58 -22.73
CA VAL A 205 -11.43 -11.13 -22.94
C VAL A 205 -10.66 -11.13 -21.61
N ALA A 206 -11.23 -10.58 -20.54
CA ALA A 206 -10.59 -10.55 -19.23
C ALA A 206 -10.37 -11.95 -18.64
N ARG A 207 -11.29 -12.91 -18.89
CA ARG A 207 -11.14 -14.32 -18.51
C ARG A 207 -9.96 -14.96 -19.24
N LEU A 208 -9.88 -14.76 -20.57
CA LEU A 208 -8.80 -15.30 -21.40
C LEU A 208 -7.43 -14.72 -20.98
N GLN A 209 -7.35 -13.41 -20.78
CA GLN A 209 -6.14 -12.73 -20.30
C GLN A 209 -5.71 -13.25 -18.93
N HIS A 210 -6.66 -13.42 -18.00
CA HIS A 210 -6.35 -13.98 -16.69
C HIS A 210 -5.86 -15.43 -16.76
N ALA A 211 -6.45 -16.24 -17.63
CA ALA A 211 -6.03 -17.62 -17.86
C ALA A 211 -4.61 -17.68 -18.46
N GLU A 212 -4.28 -16.84 -19.43
CA GLU A 212 -2.95 -16.79 -20.02
C GLU A 212 -1.90 -16.31 -19.02
N ALA A 213 -2.19 -15.26 -18.23
CA ALA A 213 -1.29 -14.81 -17.18
C ALA A 213 -1.00 -15.92 -16.14
N LYS A 214 -2.00 -16.75 -15.80
CA LYS A 214 -1.78 -17.91 -14.93
C LYS A 214 -0.85 -18.95 -15.56
N LYS A 215 -0.96 -19.19 -16.87
CA LYS A 215 -0.05 -20.08 -17.60
C LYS A 215 1.36 -19.50 -17.64
N GLY A 216 1.50 -18.20 -17.90
CA GLY A 216 2.77 -17.46 -17.86
C GLY A 216 3.49 -17.64 -16.52
N LEU A 217 2.79 -17.39 -15.41
CA LEU A 217 3.31 -17.62 -14.07
C LEU A 217 3.74 -19.07 -13.83
N SER A 218 2.94 -20.04 -14.27
CA SER A 218 3.30 -21.47 -14.14
C SER A 218 4.60 -21.79 -14.88
N ARG A 219 4.74 -21.33 -16.13
CA ARG A 219 5.95 -21.50 -16.94
C ARG A 219 7.16 -20.84 -16.28
N ALA A 220 7.02 -19.62 -15.77
CA ALA A 220 8.10 -18.91 -15.07
C ALA A 220 8.55 -19.64 -13.80
N ILE A 221 7.61 -20.14 -12.99
CA ILE A 221 7.92 -20.94 -11.80
C ILE A 221 8.68 -22.21 -12.16
N VAL A 222 8.23 -22.95 -13.18
CA VAL A 222 8.89 -24.19 -13.62
C VAL A 222 10.30 -23.90 -14.13
N LYS A 223 10.46 -22.86 -14.96
CA LYS A 223 11.77 -22.45 -15.49
C LYS A 223 12.72 -22.03 -14.36
N ALA A 224 12.29 -21.14 -13.48
CA ALA A 224 13.10 -20.62 -12.38
C ALA A 224 13.50 -21.71 -11.38
N SER A 225 12.58 -22.63 -11.08
CA SER A 225 12.86 -23.81 -10.26
C SER A 225 13.92 -24.70 -10.91
N LYS A 226 13.78 -25.00 -12.22
CA LYS A 226 14.73 -25.85 -12.94
C LYS A 226 16.12 -25.23 -12.98
N GLU A 227 16.23 -23.96 -13.39
CA GLU A 227 17.49 -23.22 -13.46
C GLU A 227 18.18 -23.14 -12.09
N PHE A 228 17.42 -22.89 -11.02
CA PHE A 228 17.96 -22.86 -9.66
C PHE A 228 18.61 -24.19 -9.27
N TYR A 229 17.91 -25.32 -9.48
CA TYR A 229 18.47 -26.62 -9.11
C TYR A 229 19.64 -27.04 -10.00
N GLN A 230 19.59 -26.74 -11.30
CA GLN A 230 20.71 -27.00 -12.22
C GLN A 230 21.96 -26.21 -11.82
N ASN A 231 21.80 -24.91 -11.51
CA ASN A 231 22.90 -24.08 -11.01
C ASN A 231 23.40 -24.55 -9.65
N LEU A 232 22.49 -25.01 -8.79
CA LEU A 232 22.86 -25.55 -7.49
C LEU A 232 23.73 -26.79 -7.64
N THR A 233 23.34 -27.75 -8.50
CA THR A 233 24.11 -28.97 -8.77
C THR A 233 25.45 -28.69 -9.43
N ALA A 234 25.50 -27.77 -10.40
CA ALA A 234 26.74 -27.42 -11.10
C ALA A 234 27.78 -26.76 -10.18
N ASN A 235 27.33 -26.03 -9.14
CA ASN A 235 28.20 -25.30 -8.22
C ASN A 235 28.44 -26.04 -6.88
N MET A 236 28.13 -27.33 -6.77
CA MET A 236 28.43 -28.14 -5.58
C MET A 236 29.90 -28.58 -5.52
N THR A 237 30.83 -27.64 -5.51
CA THR A 237 32.28 -27.93 -5.52
C THR A 237 32.89 -28.04 -4.12
N SER A 238 32.12 -27.77 -3.05
CA SER A 238 32.60 -27.83 -1.66
C SER A 238 31.65 -28.60 -0.74
N GLN A 239 32.20 -29.24 0.29
CA GLN A 239 31.45 -29.96 1.31
C GLN A 239 30.43 -29.06 2.04
N ALA A 240 30.76 -27.77 2.21
CA ALA A 240 29.84 -26.77 2.74
C ALA A 240 28.64 -26.50 1.79
N ALA A 241 28.86 -26.47 0.47
CA ALA A 241 27.80 -26.31 -0.52
C ALA A 241 26.86 -27.53 -0.57
N VAL A 242 27.42 -28.75 -0.49
CA VAL A 242 26.66 -30.00 -0.42
C VAL A 242 25.79 -30.05 0.84
N HIS A 243 26.35 -29.73 2.00
CA HIS A 243 25.61 -29.69 3.27
C HIS A 243 24.49 -28.63 3.25
N LYS A 244 24.76 -27.46 2.62
CA LYS A 244 23.76 -26.39 2.45
C LYS A 244 22.61 -26.83 1.52
N ALA A 245 22.91 -27.54 0.44
CA ALA A 245 21.92 -28.08 -0.48
C ALA A 245 21.05 -29.18 0.16
N ALA A 246 21.68 -30.12 0.89
CA ALA A 246 20.98 -31.14 1.67
C ALA A 246 20.02 -30.52 2.69
N LYS A 247 20.48 -29.48 3.41
CA LYS A 247 19.66 -28.71 4.34
C LYS A 247 18.47 -28.03 3.66
N TRP A 248 18.60 -27.60 2.41
CA TRP A 248 17.49 -27.00 1.66
C TRP A 248 16.47 -28.03 1.17
N LEU A 249 16.93 -29.18 0.68
CA LEU A 249 16.06 -30.29 0.26
C LEU A 249 15.28 -30.91 1.43
N SER A 250 15.87 -30.94 2.62
CA SER A 250 15.20 -31.42 3.85
C SER A 250 14.05 -30.54 4.36
N ARG A 251 13.83 -29.34 3.77
CA ARG A 251 12.79 -28.38 4.19
C ARG A 251 11.77 -28.11 3.06
N PRO A 252 10.85 -29.06 2.80
CA PRO A 252 9.91 -29.01 1.66
C PRO A 252 8.99 -27.79 1.63
N GLN A 253 8.70 -27.17 2.79
CA GLN A 253 7.90 -25.94 2.91
C GLN A 253 8.52 -24.73 2.17
N LYS A 254 9.82 -24.77 1.81
CA LYS A 254 10.52 -23.68 1.10
C LYS A 254 11.01 -24.05 -0.30
N THR A 255 10.69 -25.26 -0.76
CA THR A 255 11.17 -25.83 -2.03
C THR A 255 10.08 -26.47 -2.88
N ARG A 256 8.91 -26.82 -2.32
CA ARG A 256 7.77 -27.37 -3.08
C ARG A 256 7.04 -26.29 -3.87
N SER A 257 7.20 -26.34 -5.19
CA SER A 257 6.32 -25.63 -6.11
C SER A 257 4.89 -26.20 -5.98
N GLN A 258 3.92 -25.39 -5.54
CA GLN A 258 2.49 -25.74 -5.63
C GLN A 258 2.03 -26.07 -7.06
N ALA A 259 2.86 -25.80 -8.08
CA ALA A 259 2.65 -26.17 -9.47
C ALA A 259 2.72 -27.69 -9.74
N ILE A 260 3.22 -28.51 -8.79
CA ILE A 260 3.17 -29.98 -8.87
C ILE A 260 2.06 -30.50 -7.93
N ILE A 261 0.87 -29.96 -8.10
CA ILE A 261 -0.37 -30.68 -7.82
C ILE A 261 -1.16 -30.62 -9.13
N VAL A 262 -0.62 -31.30 -10.14
CA VAL A 262 -1.41 -31.74 -11.29
C VAL A 262 -1.98 -33.07 -10.86
N ASP A 263 -3.30 -33.21 -11.01
CA ASP A 263 -4.12 -34.33 -10.58
C ASP A 263 -3.49 -35.70 -10.87
N ASN A 264 -2.90 -36.34 -9.86
CA ASN A 264 -2.87 -37.80 -9.81
C ASN A 264 -4.21 -38.29 -9.25
N ILE A 265 -5.26 -38.11 -10.04
CA ILE A 265 -6.43 -38.98 -10.00
C ILE A 265 -6.37 -39.84 -11.25
N HIS A 266 -5.47 -40.82 -11.24
CA HIS A 266 -5.69 -42.07 -11.96
C HIS A 266 -6.12 -43.09 -10.92
N LYS A 267 -7.44 -43.13 -10.65
CA LYS A 267 -8.07 -44.37 -10.20
C LYS A 267 -8.18 -45.24 -11.45
N THR A 268 -7.11 -45.97 -11.77
CA THR A 268 -7.24 -47.25 -12.48
C THR A 268 -8.05 -48.17 -11.57
N ARG A 269 -9.36 -48.24 -11.80
CA ARG A 269 -10.12 -49.45 -11.49
C ARG A 269 -9.78 -50.44 -12.61
N TYR A 270 -9.01 -51.45 -12.28
CA TYR A 270 -9.06 -52.72 -13.00
C TYR A 270 -10.29 -53.47 -12.47
N GLU A 271 -11.19 -53.81 -13.40
CA GLU A 271 -12.16 -54.91 -13.28
C GLU A 271 -11.40 -56.25 -13.16
N PRO A 272 -12.05 -57.31 -12.67
CA PRO A 272 -12.98 -58.08 -13.51
C PRO A 272 -14.46 -57.92 -13.14
#